data_AF-A0A7R6XPY7-F1
#
_entry.id   AF-A0A7R6XPY7-F1
#
_cell.length_a   1.000
_cell.length_b   1.000
_cell.length_c   1.000
_cell.angle_alpha   90.00
_cell.angle_beta   90.00
_cell.angle_gamma   90.00
#
_symmetry.space_group_name_H-M   'P 1'
#
loop_
_entity.id
_entity.type
_entity.pdbx_description
1 polymer ?
#
loop_
_entity_poly.entity_id
_entity_poly.type
_entity_poly.pdbx_seq_one_letter_code
_entity_poly.pdbx_strand_id
1 'polypeptide(L)'
;MAVFSYRYDAHLVPGLIENLEPIADGWIAYDDRGSGEIFSSEPARRRALLGAAFEAGADWILAMDPDERLENAVADRIGELTSRSRRVVWGFHTLEMYTPASYRIDGAWGQKMQHRLFHAYHPDRYRSPDLHGAWFPEDLGLKLRDSGLNLYHLKMIEPKRRTARRDLYNHLDPDRLHQDIGYDYLADDSGAVLETIPPGREYFPVHSDDGGLWMADVSTVPRA
;
A
#
# COMPACT_ATOMS: atom_id res chain seq x y z
N MET A 1 3.39 -11.11 11.05
CA MET A 1 2.25 -11.48 10.19
C MET A 1 2.02 -10.36 9.17
N ALA A 2 1.99 -10.68 7.88
CA ALA A 2 1.56 -9.73 6.86
C ALA A 2 0.04 -9.78 6.65
N VAL A 3 -0.57 -8.65 6.27
CA VAL A 3 -2.00 -8.58 5.95
C VAL A 3 -2.22 -7.79 4.66
N PHE A 4 -3.12 -8.28 3.81
CA PHE A 4 -3.48 -7.61 2.56
C PHE A 4 -4.89 -8.00 2.11
N SER A 5 -5.54 -7.14 1.33
CA SER A 5 -6.79 -7.47 0.64
C SER A 5 -6.58 -7.37 -0.86
N TYR A 6 -7.27 -8.19 -1.65
CA TYR A 6 -7.17 -8.15 -3.10
C TYR A 6 -8.52 -8.28 -3.76
N ARG A 7 -8.62 -7.75 -4.99
CA ARG A 7 -9.79 -7.91 -5.85
C ARG A 7 -9.42 -7.89 -7.32
N TYR A 8 -9.24 -6.69 -7.86
CA TYR A 8 -8.90 -6.45 -9.28
C TYR A 8 -7.42 -6.75 -9.59
N ASP A 9 -6.63 -6.86 -8.53
CA ASP A 9 -5.18 -7.07 -8.47
C ASP A 9 -4.82 -8.47 -7.93
N ALA A 10 -5.78 -9.40 -7.90
CA ALA A 10 -5.58 -10.75 -7.38
C ALA A 10 -4.42 -11.52 -8.06
N HIS A 11 -4.14 -11.24 -9.34
CA HIS A 11 -3.04 -11.85 -10.09
C HIS A 11 -1.66 -11.37 -9.60
N LEU A 12 -1.57 -10.29 -8.83
CA LEU A 12 -0.32 -9.79 -8.24
C LEU A 12 0.04 -10.48 -6.92
N VAL A 13 -0.93 -11.17 -6.29
CA VAL A 13 -0.79 -11.81 -4.98
C VAL A 13 0.37 -12.82 -4.93
N PRO A 14 0.60 -13.69 -5.94
CA PRO A 14 1.74 -14.61 -5.92
C PRO A 14 3.08 -13.88 -5.78
N GLY A 15 3.28 -12.79 -6.52
CA GLY A 15 4.49 -12.00 -6.43
C GLY A 15 4.60 -11.20 -5.13
N LEU A 16 3.48 -10.79 -4.53
CA LEU A 16 3.49 -10.18 -3.19
C LEU A 16 3.93 -11.22 -2.15
N ILE A 17 3.40 -12.45 -2.21
CA ILE A 17 3.77 -13.52 -1.29
C ILE A 17 5.27 -13.85 -1.40
N GLU A 18 5.81 -13.93 -2.62
CA GLU A 18 7.24 -14.14 -2.85
C GLU A 18 8.10 -13.00 -2.26
N ASN A 19 7.64 -11.75 -2.33
CA ASN A 19 8.32 -10.62 -1.67
C ASN A 19 8.25 -10.70 -0.13
N LEU A 20 7.18 -11.25 0.42
CA LEU A 20 6.93 -11.32 1.87
C LEU A 20 7.52 -12.57 2.54
N GLU A 21 7.79 -13.64 1.80
CA GLU A 21 8.33 -14.91 2.31
C GLU A 21 9.57 -14.71 3.21
N PRO A 22 10.59 -13.88 2.85
CA PRO A 22 11.74 -13.68 3.71
C PRO A 22 11.53 -12.63 4.82
N ILE A 23 10.36 -11.97 4.87
CA ILE A 23 10.08 -10.82 5.75
C ILE A 23 9.11 -11.20 6.88
N ALA A 24 8.10 -12.02 6.61
CA ALA A 24 7.01 -12.29 7.52
C ALA A 24 6.83 -13.79 7.78
N ASP A 25 6.53 -14.16 9.03
CA ASP A 25 6.29 -15.56 9.43
C ASP A 25 5.05 -16.21 8.77
N GLY A 26 4.22 -15.40 8.11
CA GLY A 26 2.97 -15.80 7.50
C GLY A 26 2.16 -14.59 7.06
N TRP A 27 1.04 -14.86 6.39
CA TRP A 27 0.14 -13.83 5.89
C TRP A 27 -1.34 -14.21 6.09
N ILE A 28 -2.18 -13.18 6.16
CA ILE A 28 -3.64 -13.29 6.13
C ILE A 28 -4.15 -12.39 5.01
N ALA A 29 -4.97 -12.97 4.13
CA ALA A 29 -5.52 -12.27 2.99
C ALA A 29 -7.05 -12.17 3.07
N TYR A 30 -7.60 -11.06 2.55
CA TYR A 30 -9.04 -10.89 2.35
C TYR A 30 -9.34 -10.89 0.85
N ASP A 31 -10.06 -11.91 0.38
CA ASP A 31 -10.53 -12.03 -1.00
C ASP A 31 -11.84 -11.27 -1.19
N ASP A 32 -11.78 -10.11 -1.84
CA ASP A 32 -12.94 -9.26 -2.07
C ASP A 32 -13.57 -9.47 -3.47
N ARG A 33 -13.15 -10.51 -4.22
CA ARG A 33 -13.70 -10.79 -5.56
C ARG A 33 -15.18 -11.12 -5.56
N GLY A 34 -15.70 -11.62 -4.43
CA GLY A 34 -17.11 -11.95 -4.26
C GLY A 34 -18.03 -10.74 -3.96
N SER A 35 -17.48 -9.53 -3.80
CA SER A 35 -18.30 -8.35 -3.52
C SER A 35 -19.19 -7.96 -4.71
N GLY A 36 -20.46 -7.68 -4.44
CA GLY A 36 -21.44 -7.21 -5.42
C GLY A 36 -21.37 -5.70 -5.70
N GLU A 37 -20.67 -4.94 -4.85
CA GLU A 37 -20.47 -3.50 -5.01
C GLU A 37 -19.20 -3.22 -5.82
N ILE A 38 -19.15 -2.11 -6.56
CA ILE A 38 -17.92 -1.70 -7.27
C ILE A 38 -16.80 -1.36 -6.28
N PHE A 39 -17.15 -0.78 -5.13
CA PHE A 39 -16.26 -0.49 -4.02
C PHE A 39 -16.81 -1.14 -2.77
N SER A 40 -16.04 -2.01 -2.13
CA SER A 40 -16.38 -2.49 -0.79
C SER A 40 -15.77 -1.57 0.27
N SER A 41 -16.32 -1.62 1.48
CA SER A 41 -15.85 -0.81 2.62
C SER A 41 -14.41 -1.16 3.02
N GLU A 42 -13.46 -0.26 2.75
CA GLU A 42 -12.07 -0.40 3.19
C GLU A 42 -11.94 -0.54 4.71
N PRO A 43 -12.61 0.28 5.55
CA PRO A 43 -12.55 0.10 7.00
C PRO A 43 -13.03 -1.28 7.46
N ALA A 44 -14.07 -1.85 6.81
CA ALA A 44 -14.56 -3.19 7.15
C ALA A 44 -13.52 -4.27 6.80
N ARG A 45 -12.93 -4.23 5.60
CA ARG A 45 -11.88 -5.18 5.17
C ARG A 45 -10.66 -5.10 6.09
N ARG A 46 -10.18 -3.89 6.39
CA ARG A 46 -9.04 -3.68 7.29
C ARG A 46 -9.31 -4.19 8.70
N ARG A 47 -10.50 -3.92 9.26
CA ARG A 47 -10.90 -4.47 10.58
C ARG A 47 -10.88 -6.00 10.59
N ALA A 48 -11.41 -6.64 9.55
CA ALA A 48 -11.42 -8.10 9.44
C ALA A 48 -10.00 -8.67 9.38
N LEU A 49 -9.11 -8.09 8.58
CA LEU A 49 -7.70 -8.48 8.49
C LEU A 49 -6.96 -8.33 9.83
N LEU A 50 -7.13 -7.20 10.51
CA LEU A 50 -6.53 -6.93 11.81
C LEU A 50 -7.05 -7.92 12.87
N GLY A 51 -8.35 -8.22 12.85
CA GLY A 51 -8.96 -9.20 13.75
C GLY A 51 -8.40 -10.60 13.54
N ALA A 52 -8.35 -11.06 12.29
CA ALA A 52 -7.79 -12.37 11.96
C ALA A 52 -6.30 -12.48 12.35
N ALA A 53 -5.50 -11.44 12.12
CA ALA A 53 -4.10 -11.42 12.55
C ALA A 53 -3.94 -11.45 14.07
N PHE A 54 -4.79 -10.71 14.78
CA PHE A 54 -4.80 -10.71 16.24
C PHE A 54 -5.20 -12.08 16.82
N GLU A 55 -6.26 -12.70 16.28
CA GLU A 55 -6.73 -14.03 16.69
C GLU A 55 -5.72 -15.13 16.39
N ALA A 56 -4.97 -15.01 15.29
CA ALA A 56 -3.86 -15.89 14.95
C ALA A 56 -2.61 -15.69 15.84
N GLY A 57 -2.64 -14.76 16.79
CA GLY A 57 -1.55 -14.51 17.74
C GLY A 57 -0.39 -13.70 17.16
N ALA A 58 -0.61 -12.87 16.15
CA ALA A 58 0.44 -12.02 15.61
C ALA A 58 0.96 -11.02 16.66
N ASP A 59 2.28 -10.91 16.81
CA ASP A 59 2.92 -9.84 17.59
C ASP A 59 3.03 -8.54 16.79
N TRP A 60 3.37 -8.65 15.51
CA TRP A 60 3.54 -7.53 14.59
C TRP A 60 2.72 -7.75 13.32
N ILE A 61 2.16 -6.65 12.82
CA ILE A 61 1.39 -6.58 11.59
C ILE A 61 2.16 -5.74 10.57
N LEU A 62 2.31 -6.30 9.37
CA LEU A 62 2.81 -5.62 8.19
C LEU A 62 1.67 -5.51 7.16
N ALA A 63 1.11 -4.32 6.99
CA ALA A 63 0.01 -4.08 6.06
C ALA A 63 0.51 -3.74 4.66
N MET A 64 0.06 -4.47 3.64
CA MET A 64 0.53 -4.35 2.26
C MET A 64 -0.63 -4.35 1.28
N ASP A 65 -0.42 -3.77 0.10
CA ASP A 65 -1.30 -3.91 -1.06
C ASP A 65 -0.68 -4.84 -2.13
N PRO A 66 -1.48 -5.57 -2.94
CA PRO A 66 -0.96 -6.54 -3.92
C PRO A 66 0.01 -5.95 -4.96
N ASP A 67 -0.14 -4.67 -5.27
CA ASP A 67 0.68 -3.88 -6.18
C ASP A 67 1.88 -3.21 -5.51
N GLU A 68 2.23 -3.59 -4.28
CA GLU A 68 3.39 -3.07 -3.56
C GLU A 68 4.49 -4.11 -3.39
N ARG A 69 5.75 -3.68 -3.35
CA ARG A 69 6.91 -4.52 -3.02
C ARG A 69 7.82 -3.80 -2.03
N LEU A 70 8.27 -4.49 -1.01
CA LEU A 70 9.32 -4.02 -0.13
C LEU A 70 10.69 -4.24 -0.77
N GLU A 71 11.61 -3.33 -0.47
CA GLU A 71 13.03 -3.50 -0.76
C GLU A 71 13.59 -4.80 -0.15
N ASN A 72 14.48 -5.48 -0.87
CA ASN A 72 15.07 -6.76 -0.45
C ASN A 72 15.75 -6.66 0.92
N ALA A 73 16.39 -5.53 1.23
CA ALA A 73 17.05 -5.28 2.51
C ALA A 73 16.09 -5.31 3.72
N VAL A 74 14.77 -5.27 3.51
CA VAL A 74 13.80 -5.42 4.61
C VAL A 74 13.93 -6.78 5.29
N ALA A 75 14.22 -7.86 4.55
CA ALA A 75 14.42 -9.19 5.10
C ALA A 75 15.54 -9.22 6.16
N ASP A 76 16.66 -8.55 5.89
CA ASP A 76 17.79 -8.48 6.83
C ASP A 76 17.50 -7.56 8.02
N ARG A 77 16.60 -6.59 7.83
CA ARG A 77 16.31 -5.51 8.79
C ARG A 77 15.12 -5.81 9.70
N ILE A 78 14.25 -6.75 9.34
CA ILE A 78 12.95 -6.93 10.00
C ILE A 78 13.10 -7.29 11.47
N GLY A 79 14.05 -8.15 11.84
CA GLY A 79 14.33 -8.52 13.23
C GLY A 79 14.77 -7.33 14.08
N GLU A 80 15.54 -6.40 13.52
CA GLU A 80 15.90 -5.17 14.22
C GLU A 80 14.67 -4.27 14.41
N LEU A 81 13.83 -4.10 13.38
CA LEU A 81 12.64 -3.25 13.45
C LEU A 81 11.63 -3.76 14.50
N THR A 82 11.46 -5.09 14.60
CA THR A 82 10.47 -5.73 15.48
C THR A 82 11.00 -6.02 16.90
N SER A 83 12.31 -5.95 17.13
CA SER A 83 12.91 -6.05 18.48
C SER A 83 12.84 -4.75 19.30
N ARG A 84 12.50 -3.62 18.66
CA ARG A 84 12.37 -2.32 19.32
C ARG A 84 11.05 -2.20 20.11
N SER A 85 10.84 -1.03 20.71
CA SER A 85 9.65 -0.73 21.51
C SER A 85 8.34 -1.00 20.74
N ARG A 86 7.40 -1.67 21.41
CA ARG A 86 6.02 -1.95 20.92
C ARG A 86 5.16 -0.68 20.74
N ARG A 87 5.71 0.52 21.00
CA ARG A 87 5.04 1.82 20.79
C ARG A 87 5.56 2.55 19.55
N VAL A 88 6.01 1.82 18.54
CA VAL A 88 6.51 2.37 17.28
C VAL A 88 5.67 1.88 16.12
N VAL A 89 5.44 2.77 15.15
CA VAL A 89 5.02 2.39 13.80
C VAL A 89 6.12 2.77 12.83
N TRP A 90 6.59 1.80 12.04
CA TRP A 90 7.61 2.01 11.04
C TRP A 90 6.99 2.43 9.71
N GLY A 91 7.50 3.54 9.19
CA GLY A 91 7.25 4.08 7.87
C GLY A 91 8.25 3.57 6.85
N PHE A 92 7.78 3.37 5.63
CA PHE A 92 8.59 3.06 4.45
C PHE A 92 8.42 4.16 3.40
N HIS A 93 9.52 4.55 2.75
CA HIS A 93 9.53 5.54 1.68
C HIS A 93 8.79 4.95 0.47
N THR A 94 7.64 5.53 0.14
CA THR A 94 6.80 5.04 -0.95
C THR A 94 7.28 5.61 -2.27
N LEU A 95 7.87 4.75 -3.09
CA LEU A 95 8.43 5.10 -4.39
C LEU A 95 7.43 4.72 -5.49
N GLU A 96 6.89 5.75 -6.12
CA GLU A 96 5.87 5.63 -7.15
C GLU A 96 6.56 5.30 -8.47
N MET A 97 6.51 4.02 -8.86
CA MET A 97 7.29 3.47 -9.96
C MET A 97 6.77 3.96 -11.30
N TYR A 98 7.67 4.28 -12.23
CA TYR A 98 7.35 4.68 -13.61
C TYR A 98 7.89 3.68 -14.65
N THR A 99 8.88 2.88 -14.24
CA THR A 99 9.31 1.65 -14.93
C THR A 99 9.57 0.59 -13.86
N PRO A 100 9.83 -0.68 -14.19
CA PRO A 100 10.26 -1.65 -13.18
C PRO A 100 11.55 -1.27 -12.43
N ALA A 101 12.37 -0.35 -12.99
CA ALA A 101 13.68 0.01 -12.45
C ALA A 101 13.83 1.50 -12.08
N SER A 102 12.79 2.32 -12.23
CA SER A 102 12.85 3.76 -11.93
C SER A 102 11.53 4.33 -11.40
N TYR A 103 11.64 5.36 -10.58
CA TYR A 103 10.54 6.01 -9.88
C TYR A 103 10.61 7.52 -10.05
N ARG A 104 9.48 8.21 -9.84
CA ARG A 104 9.40 9.67 -10.00
C ARG A 104 9.77 10.40 -8.70
N ILE A 105 10.50 11.52 -8.83
CA ILE A 105 11.08 12.25 -7.68
C ILE A 105 10.81 13.78 -7.68
N ASP A 106 10.08 14.33 -8.64
CA ASP A 106 9.75 15.76 -8.67
C ASP A 106 8.51 16.12 -7.83
N GLY A 107 8.47 17.36 -7.31
CA GLY A 107 7.30 17.89 -6.60
C GLY A 107 6.92 17.05 -5.37
N ALA A 108 5.68 16.55 -5.35
CA ALA A 108 5.17 15.67 -4.28
C ALA A 108 5.63 14.21 -4.42
N TRP A 109 6.25 13.84 -5.54
CA TRP A 109 6.81 12.51 -5.75
C TRP A 109 8.15 12.38 -5.01
N GLY A 110 8.49 11.17 -4.56
CA GLY A 110 9.69 10.92 -3.75
C GLY A 110 9.61 11.37 -2.27
N GLN A 111 8.52 12.02 -1.84
CA GLN A 111 8.32 12.47 -0.46
C GLN A 111 7.33 11.63 0.35
N LYS A 112 6.72 10.62 -0.28
CA LYS A 112 5.64 9.83 0.32
C LYS A 112 6.20 8.82 1.32
N MET A 113 5.50 8.69 2.45
CA MET A 113 5.84 7.76 3.52
C MET A 113 4.58 7.01 3.95
N GLN A 114 4.65 5.68 4.02
CA GLN A 114 3.55 4.86 4.51
C GLN A 114 3.95 4.04 5.74
N HIS A 115 3.17 4.22 6.80
CA HIS A 115 3.37 3.58 8.10
C HIS A 115 2.68 2.22 8.12
N ARG A 116 3.41 1.18 7.71
CA ARG A 116 2.86 -0.15 7.40
C ARG A 116 3.21 -1.24 8.42
N LEU A 117 4.26 -1.07 9.23
CA LEU A 117 4.70 -2.07 10.22
C LEU A 117 4.46 -1.57 11.65
N PHE A 118 3.60 -2.24 12.39
CA PHE A 118 3.20 -1.86 13.74
C PHE A 118 2.89 -3.08 14.61
N HIS A 119 2.92 -2.87 15.92
CA HIS A 119 2.55 -3.89 16.87
C HIS A 119 1.05 -4.23 16.77
N ALA A 120 0.70 -5.51 16.81
CA ALA A 120 -0.69 -5.96 16.75
C ALA A 120 -1.53 -5.37 17.90
N TYR A 121 -2.81 -5.13 17.66
CA TYR A 121 -3.70 -4.55 18.65
C TYR A 121 -5.11 -5.12 18.46
N HIS A 122 -5.92 -5.03 19.52
CA HIS A 122 -7.29 -5.53 19.48
C HIS A 122 -8.11 -4.76 18.41
N PRO A 123 -8.79 -5.44 17.47
CA PRO A 123 -9.46 -4.81 16.32
C PRO A 123 -10.53 -3.79 16.73
N ASP A 124 -11.11 -3.90 17.93
CA ASP A 124 -12.04 -2.90 18.47
C ASP A 124 -11.42 -1.53 18.70
N ARG A 125 -10.11 -1.37 18.61
CA ARG A 125 -9.45 -0.06 18.62
C ARG A 125 -9.34 0.55 17.24
N TYR A 126 -9.51 -0.22 16.17
CA TYR A 126 -9.41 0.30 14.81
C TYR A 126 -10.51 1.33 14.55
N ARG A 127 -10.10 2.56 14.25
CA ARG A 127 -10.96 3.68 13.86
C ARG A 127 -10.32 4.29 12.64
N SER A 128 -10.96 4.15 11.49
CA SER A 128 -10.58 4.86 10.28
C SER A 128 -11.86 5.49 9.75
N PRO A 129 -11.96 6.83 9.73
CA PRO A 129 -13.19 7.48 9.31
C PRO A 129 -13.47 7.21 7.82
N ASP A 130 -12.49 7.33 6.93
CA ASP A 130 -12.71 7.25 5.47
C ASP A 130 -11.42 6.93 4.68
N LEU A 131 -11.45 7.13 3.36
CA LEU A 131 -10.36 6.98 2.39
C LEU A 131 -9.04 7.59 2.91
N HIS A 132 -7.92 6.90 2.68
CA HIS A 132 -6.57 7.27 3.13
C HIS A 132 -6.29 7.16 4.64
N GLY A 133 -7.19 6.60 5.43
CA GLY A 133 -6.95 6.43 6.87
C GLY A 133 -5.81 5.47 7.23
N ALA A 134 -5.24 5.65 8.43
CA ALA A 134 -4.15 4.85 8.95
C ALA A 134 -4.57 3.40 9.26
N TRP A 135 -3.60 2.47 9.21
CA TRP A 135 -3.80 1.06 9.60
C TRP A 135 -3.77 0.82 11.13
N PHE A 136 -3.51 1.87 11.90
CA PHE A 136 -3.38 1.82 13.36
C PHE A 136 -4.16 2.97 13.99
N PRO A 137 -4.64 2.79 15.22
CA PRO A 137 -5.32 3.84 15.97
C PRO A 137 -4.36 4.96 16.36
N GLU A 138 -4.69 6.18 15.96
CA GLU A 138 -3.86 7.37 16.21
C GLU A 138 -3.87 7.81 17.68
N ASP A 139 -4.91 7.43 18.43
CA ASP A 139 -5.10 7.77 19.85
C ASP A 139 -4.17 6.99 20.81
N LEU A 140 -3.40 6.01 20.31
CA LEU A 140 -2.50 5.20 21.13
C LEU A 140 -1.15 5.86 21.46
N GLY A 141 -0.91 7.08 20.98
CA GLY A 141 0.34 7.80 21.24
C GLY A 141 1.57 7.05 20.71
N LEU A 142 1.40 6.34 19.58
CA LEU A 142 2.47 5.60 18.92
C LEU A 142 3.48 6.58 18.31
N LYS A 143 4.76 6.22 18.36
CA LYS A 143 5.83 7.00 17.73
C LYS A 143 5.98 6.55 16.28
N LEU A 144 5.66 7.45 15.34
CA LEU A 144 5.96 7.26 13.94
C LEU A 144 7.47 7.37 13.71
N ARG A 145 8.05 6.42 12.99
CA ARG A 145 9.50 6.38 12.73
C ARG A 145 9.77 5.96 11.31
N ASP A 146 10.71 6.65 10.67
CA ASP A 146 11.27 6.23 9.40
C ASP A 146 12.13 4.97 9.59
N SER A 147 11.88 3.94 8.79
CA SER A 147 12.70 2.72 8.74
C SER A 147 13.99 2.89 7.94
N GLY A 148 14.06 3.88 7.04
CA GLY A 148 15.11 4.05 6.04
C GLY A 148 14.98 3.13 4.83
N LEU A 149 13.87 2.39 4.70
CA LEU A 149 13.66 1.36 3.68
C LEU A 149 12.53 1.76 2.71
N ASN A 150 12.60 1.22 1.50
CA ASN A 150 11.68 1.57 0.42
C ASN A 150 10.48 0.61 0.30
N LEU A 151 9.36 1.17 -0.14
CA LEU A 151 8.13 0.50 -0.57
C LEU A 151 7.84 0.93 -2.01
N TYR A 152 7.95 0.01 -2.95
CA TYR A 152 7.76 0.23 -4.37
C TYR A 152 6.31 0.02 -4.76
N HIS A 153 5.64 1.05 -5.28
CA HIS A 153 4.24 0.98 -5.68
C HIS A 153 4.14 0.81 -7.20
N LEU A 154 3.83 -0.42 -7.63
CA LEU A 154 3.95 -0.91 -9.00
C LEU A 154 2.82 -0.43 -9.92
N LYS A 155 1.64 -0.11 -9.35
CA LYS A 155 0.47 0.34 -10.13
C LYS A 155 0.74 1.63 -10.89
N MET A 156 1.71 2.42 -10.46
CA MET A 156 2.09 3.65 -11.14
C MET A 156 2.92 3.43 -12.40
N ILE A 157 3.42 2.22 -12.69
CA ILE A 157 4.29 1.97 -13.86
C ILE A 157 3.57 2.32 -15.16
N GLU A 158 2.32 1.87 -15.29
CA GLU A 158 1.56 2.02 -16.54
C GLU A 158 0.74 3.31 -16.60
N PRO A 159 0.86 4.13 -17.67
CA PRO A 159 0.11 5.38 -17.82
C PRO A 159 -1.41 5.23 -17.71
N LYS A 160 -1.96 4.13 -18.24
CA LYS A 160 -3.39 3.83 -18.15
C LYS A 160 -3.86 3.64 -16.70
N ARG A 161 -3.03 3.03 -15.84
CA ARG A 161 -3.34 2.81 -14.42
C ARG A 161 -3.25 4.11 -13.64
N ARG A 162 -2.29 4.99 -13.97
CA ARG A 162 -2.21 6.35 -13.43
C ARG A 162 -3.49 7.16 -13.73
N THR A 163 -3.94 7.10 -14.99
CA THR A 163 -5.19 7.74 -15.44
C THR A 163 -6.41 7.19 -14.70
N ALA A 164 -6.56 5.87 -14.66
CA ALA A 164 -7.68 5.25 -13.95
C ALA A 164 -7.67 5.51 -12.45
N ARG A 165 -6.48 5.59 -11.82
CA ARG A 165 -6.35 5.93 -10.40
C ARG A 165 -6.77 7.36 -10.10
N ARG A 166 -6.41 8.33 -10.97
CA ARG A 166 -6.94 9.69 -10.90
C ARG A 166 -8.46 9.68 -10.96
N ASP A 167 -9.03 9.02 -11.97
CA ASP A 167 -10.47 9.02 -12.21
C ASP A 167 -11.22 8.35 -11.06
N LEU A 168 -10.68 7.26 -10.53
CA LEU A 168 -11.19 6.56 -9.36
C LEU A 168 -11.23 7.48 -8.13
N TYR A 169 -10.14 8.16 -7.80
CA TYR A 169 -10.14 9.03 -6.62
C TYR A 169 -11.00 10.27 -6.81
N ASN A 170 -11.05 10.87 -8.00
CA ASN A 170 -12.00 11.95 -8.30
C ASN A 170 -13.47 11.49 -8.18
N HIS A 171 -13.76 10.19 -8.36
CA HIS A 171 -15.08 9.62 -8.12
C HIS A 171 -15.35 9.37 -6.62
N LEU A 172 -14.36 8.89 -5.87
CA LEU A 172 -14.50 8.57 -4.45
C LEU A 172 -14.45 9.80 -3.53
N ASP A 173 -13.76 10.85 -3.94
CA ASP A 173 -13.60 12.11 -3.20
C ASP A 173 -13.84 13.32 -4.13
N PRO A 174 -15.09 13.52 -4.60
CA PRO A 174 -15.41 14.58 -5.57
C PRO A 174 -15.21 15.99 -4.99
N ASP A 175 -15.36 16.14 -3.68
CA ASP A 175 -15.23 17.40 -2.95
C ASP A 175 -13.81 17.64 -2.41
N ARG A 176 -12.86 16.72 -2.67
CA ARG A 176 -11.46 16.80 -2.25
C ARG A 176 -11.27 16.92 -0.73
N LEU A 177 -12.14 16.28 0.04
CA LEU A 177 -12.11 16.30 1.49
C LEU A 177 -10.89 15.56 2.05
N HIS A 178 -10.29 14.66 1.26
CA HIS A 178 -9.16 13.83 1.69
C HIS A 178 -7.83 14.21 1.01
N GLN A 179 -7.85 15.00 -0.07
CA GLN A 179 -6.65 15.43 -0.79
C GLN A 179 -6.83 16.83 -1.38
N ASP A 180 -6.41 17.87 -0.65
CA ASP A 180 -6.61 19.29 -1.00
C ASP A 180 -6.13 19.67 -2.42
N ILE A 181 -5.00 19.12 -2.86
CA ILE A 181 -4.44 19.40 -4.20
C ILE A 181 -5.20 18.69 -5.33
N GLY A 182 -6.17 17.84 -5.00
CA GLY A 182 -6.89 16.96 -5.92
C GLY A 182 -6.03 15.77 -6.40
N TYR A 183 -6.52 15.06 -7.41
CA TYR A 183 -5.92 13.82 -7.89
C TYR A 183 -5.35 13.90 -9.31
N ASP A 184 -5.55 15.03 -10.00
CA ASP A 184 -5.16 15.20 -11.42
C ASP A 184 -3.65 15.00 -11.65
N TYR A 185 -2.84 15.38 -10.66
CA TYR A 185 -1.40 15.21 -10.67
C TYR A 185 -0.95 13.74 -10.84
N LEU A 186 -1.79 12.76 -10.48
CA LEU A 186 -1.47 11.33 -10.60
C LEU A 186 -1.25 10.91 -12.05
N ALA A 187 -1.90 11.59 -13.02
CA ALA A 187 -1.85 11.26 -14.43
C ALA A 187 -1.08 12.31 -15.27
N ASP A 188 -0.51 13.34 -14.62
CA ASP A 188 0.28 14.36 -15.32
C ASP A 188 1.75 13.93 -15.38
N ASP A 189 2.19 13.45 -16.54
CA ASP A 189 3.58 13.03 -16.78
C ASP A 189 4.48 14.20 -17.25
N SER A 190 3.95 15.42 -17.35
CA SER A 190 4.68 16.58 -17.84
C SER A 190 5.84 16.93 -16.91
N GLY A 191 7.05 17.01 -17.47
CA GLY A 191 8.24 17.38 -16.70
C GLY A 191 8.69 16.35 -15.67
N ALA A 192 8.21 15.11 -15.75
CA ALA A 192 8.58 14.05 -14.81
C ALA A 192 10.09 13.85 -14.74
N VAL A 193 10.63 13.87 -13.51
CA VAL A 193 12.02 13.56 -13.22
C VAL A 193 12.06 12.17 -12.61
N LEU A 194 12.77 11.26 -13.27
CA LEU A 194 12.90 9.87 -12.85
C LEU A 194 14.28 9.59 -12.25
N GLU A 195 14.30 8.79 -11.20
CA GLU A 195 15.50 8.23 -10.61
C GLU A 195 15.51 6.71 -10.77
N THR A 196 16.66 6.16 -11.17
CA THR A 196 16.86 4.70 -11.23
C THR A 196 17.06 4.16 -9.82
N ILE A 197 16.49 2.99 -9.53
CA ILE A 197 16.71 2.30 -8.25
C ILE A 197 18.22 2.11 -8.05
N PRO A 198 18.81 2.64 -6.96
CA PRO A 198 20.22 2.48 -6.69
C PRO A 198 20.59 1.01 -6.44
N PRO A 199 21.82 0.58 -6.78
CA PRO A 199 22.30 -0.76 -6.44
C PRO A 199 22.17 -1.06 -4.94
N GLY A 200 21.66 -2.23 -4.60
CA GLY A 200 21.41 -2.67 -3.23
C GLY A 200 20.08 -2.18 -2.64
N ARG A 201 19.27 -1.43 -3.40
CA ARG A 201 17.91 -1.01 -3.02
C ARG A 201 16.84 -1.76 -3.81
N GLU A 202 17.17 -2.83 -4.53
CA GLU A 202 16.22 -3.52 -5.40
C GLU A 202 15.09 -4.20 -4.63
N TYR A 203 14.02 -4.55 -5.34
CA TYR A 203 12.94 -5.39 -4.84
C TYR A 203 12.83 -6.66 -5.70
N PHE A 204 12.22 -7.69 -5.12
CA PHE A 204 11.97 -8.95 -5.78
C PHE A 204 10.58 -9.49 -5.39
N PRO A 205 9.82 -10.11 -6.32
CA PRO A 205 10.12 -10.26 -7.75
C PRO A 205 9.99 -8.94 -8.51
N VAL A 206 10.78 -8.82 -9.59
CA VAL A 206 10.68 -7.67 -10.51
C VAL A 206 9.31 -7.68 -11.17
N HIS A 207 8.70 -6.50 -11.30
CA HIS A 207 7.39 -6.37 -11.92
C HIS A 207 7.41 -6.81 -13.40
N SER A 208 6.45 -7.66 -13.77
CA SER A 208 6.12 -8.01 -15.15
C SER A 208 4.69 -7.57 -15.44
N ASP A 209 4.50 -6.78 -16.49
CA ASP A 209 3.19 -6.22 -16.80
C ASP A 209 2.25 -7.28 -17.41
N ASP A 210 1.04 -7.38 -16.87
CA ASP A 210 -0.03 -8.25 -17.36
C ASP A 210 -1.02 -7.51 -18.29
N GLY A 211 -0.86 -6.20 -18.42
CA GLY A 211 -1.75 -5.32 -19.18
C GLY A 211 -3.10 -5.03 -18.52
N GLY A 212 -3.38 -5.53 -17.31
CA GLY A 212 -4.63 -5.31 -16.57
C GLY A 212 -4.73 -3.91 -15.93
N LEU A 213 -5.92 -3.50 -15.49
CA LEU A 213 -6.11 -2.18 -14.85
C LEU A 213 -5.83 -2.18 -13.33
N TRP A 214 -6.05 -3.33 -12.67
CA TRP A 214 -5.82 -3.54 -11.23
C TRP A 214 -6.73 -2.71 -10.32
N MET A 215 -7.82 -2.19 -10.86
CA MET A 215 -8.85 -1.45 -10.15
C MET A 215 -10.14 -1.43 -10.98
N ALA A 216 -11.23 -0.97 -10.36
CA ALA A 216 -12.47 -0.72 -11.06
C ALA A 216 -12.27 0.37 -12.14
N ASP A 217 -12.85 0.16 -13.32
CA ASP A 217 -12.91 1.18 -14.36
C ASP A 217 -14.15 2.06 -14.17
N VAL A 218 -13.97 3.17 -13.46
CA VAL A 218 -15.04 4.13 -13.19
C VAL A 218 -15.47 4.95 -14.39
N SER A 219 -14.73 4.92 -15.51
CA SER A 219 -15.15 5.61 -16.74
C SER A 219 -16.45 5.01 -17.31
N THR A 220 -16.76 3.78 -16.92
CA THR A 220 -17.98 3.04 -17.31
C THR A 220 -19.14 3.22 -16.32
N VAL A 221 -18.91 3.90 -15.19
CA VAL A 221 -19.91 4.10 -14.13
C VAL A 221 -20.55 5.47 -14.31
N PRO A 222 -21.89 5.59 -14.36
CA PRO A 222 -22.57 6.89 -14.43
C PRO A 222 -22.16 7.77 -13.25
N ARG A 223 -21.86 9.06 -13.50
CA ARG A 223 -21.69 10.04 -12.42
C ARG A 223 -23.02 10.16 -11.67
N ALA A 224 -22.96 10.03 -10.34
CA ALA A 224 -24.08 10.28 -9.45
C ALA A 224 -24.46 11.77 -9.45
#